data_AF-A0A7J8SZL8-F1
#
_entry.id   AF-A0A7J8SZL8-F1
#
_cell.length_a   1.000
_cell.length_b   1.000
_cell.length_c   1.000
_cell.angle_alpha   90.00
_cell.angle_beta   90.00
_cell.angle_gamma   90.00
#
_symmetry.space_group_name_H-M   'P 1'
#
loop_
_entity.id
_entity.type
_entity.pdbx_description
1 polymer ?
#
loop_
_entity_poly.entity_id
_entity_poly.type
_entity_poly.pdbx_seq_one_letter_code
_entity_poly.pdbx_strand_id
1 'polypeptide(L)'
;MCFWDLRAPWLEPLRGPNSLDLSRLKKDIQPWQERHFAEYMMHAPLGSLNSVGGVVTEINAINYVSPRSWLATSHFVLGFFLFVGHLWHTGRARVAAAGFEKGIDCD
;
A
#
# COMPACT_ATOMS: atom_id res chain seq x y z
N MET A 1 0.73 -1.31 19.99
CA MET A 1 0.43 -0.34 18.91
C MET A 1 0.76 -0.97 17.56
N CYS A 2 0.11 -0.58 16.45
CA CYS A 2 0.01 -1.34 15.20
C CYS A 2 1.24 -1.31 14.24
N PHE A 3 2.21 -0.40 14.41
CA PHE A 3 3.33 -0.23 13.46
C PHE A 3 4.73 -0.49 14.06
N TRP A 4 4.80 -1.28 15.14
CA TRP A 4 6.05 -1.53 15.86
C TRP A 4 7.10 -2.35 15.07
N ASP A 5 6.66 -3.08 14.03
CA ASP A 5 7.51 -3.85 13.12
C ASP A 5 8.28 -3.00 12.09
N LEU A 6 7.97 -1.69 11.96
CA LEU A 6 8.64 -0.79 11.01
C LEU A 6 10.16 -0.84 11.21
N ARG A 7 10.92 -1.16 10.16
CA ARG A 7 12.39 -1.01 10.11
C ARG A 7 12.72 0.06 9.07
N ALA A 8 13.52 1.05 9.44
CA ALA A 8 13.88 2.14 8.54
C ALA A 8 15.31 2.63 8.85
N PRO A 9 16.12 2.97 7.83
CA PRO A 9 17.54 3.32 8.04
C PRO A 9 17.75 4.55 8.93
N TRP A 10 16.78 5.46 9.00
CA TRP A 10 16.80 6.61 9.91
C TRP A 10 16.30 6.30 11.33
N LEU A 11 15.71 5.12 11.58
CA LEU A 11 15.24 4.68 12.90
C LEU A 11 16.14 3.58 13.51
N GLU A 12 16.71 2.71 12.69
CA GLU A 12 17.55 1.59 13.14
C GLU A 12 18.72 1.99 14.06
N PRO A 13 19.42 3.12 13.86
CA PRO A 13 20.50 3.54 14.76
C PRO A 13 20.03 3.74 16.22
N LEU A 14 18.75 4.05 16.42
CA LEU A 14 18.14 4.27 17.74
C LEU A 14 17.65 2.96 18.39
N ARG A 15 17.72 1.82 17.68
CA ARG A 15 17.40 0.49 18.23
C ARG A 15 18.63 -0.19 18.83
N GLY A 16 18.43 -0.82 19.97
CA GLY A 16 19.32 -1.78 20.62
C GLY A 16 18.74 -3.19 20.64
N PRO A 17 19.34 -4.10 21.44
CA PRO A 17 18.90 -5.50 21.54
C PRO A 17 17.45 -5.67 22.00
N ASN A 18 16.97 -4.73 22.83
CA ASN A 18 15.62 -4.73 23.40
C ASN A 18 14.71 -3.66 22.76
N SER A 19 14.85 -3.41 21.45
CA SER A 19 14.17 -2.33 20.72
C SER A 19 14.75 -0.94 21.02
N LEU A 20 13.95 0.13 20.98
CA LEU A 20 14.41 1.52 21.11
C LEU A 20 15.21 1.73 22.41
N ASP A 21 16.43 2.23 22.28
CA ASP A 21 17.35 2.44 23.38
C ASP A 21 17.19 3.84 23.98
N LEU A 22 16.79 3.90 25.25
CA LEU A 22 16.56 5.14 25.98
C LEU A 22 17.81 6.03 26.08
N SER A 23 19.01 5.45 26.10
CA SER A 23 20.25 6.21 26.16
C SER A 23 20.53 6.93 24.85
N ARG A 24 20.31 6.24 23.72
CA ARG A 24 20.49 6.77 22.37
C ARG A 24 19.44 7.81 22.04
N LEU A 25 18.19 7.61 22.44
CA LEU A 25 17.12 8.60 22.26
C LEU A 25 17.44 9.94 22.95
N LYS A 26 18.18 9.92 24.06
CA LYS A 26 18.54 11.14 24.79
C LYS A 26 19.73 11.88 24.20
N LYS A 27 20.62 11.20 23.48
CA LYS A 27 21.96 11.72 23.17
C LYS A 27 22.37 11.65 21.70
N ASP A 28 21.81 10.70 20.95
CA ASP A 28 22.39 10.27 19.68
C ASP A 28 21.50 10.61 18.47
N ILE A 29 20.38 11.33 18.67
CA ILE A 29 19.52 11.79 17.57
C ILE A 29 20.30 12.80 16.72
N GLN A 30 20.39 12.53 15.42
CA GLN A 30 21.09 13.39 14.46
C GLN A 30 20.13 14.32 13.70
N PRO A 31 20.55 15.56 13.34
CA PRO A 31 19.69 16.51 12.61
C PRO A 31 19.20 16.02 11.25
N TRP A 32 19.89 15.08 10.61
CA TRP A 32 19.43 14.48 9.34
C TRP A 32 18.30 13.46 9.58
N GLN A 33 18.30 12.75 10.72
CA GLN A 33 17.21 11.85 11.10
C GLN A 33 15.95 12.65 11.38
N GLU A 34 16.06 13.76 12.13
CA GLU A 34 14.93 14.65 12.42
C GLU A 34 14.29 15.18 11.13
N ARG A 35 15.11 15.64 10.18
CA ARG A 35 14.62 16.07 8.86
C ARG A 35 13.89 14.96 8.11
N HIS A 36 14.42 13.74 8.11
CA HIS A 36 13.72 12.60 7.50
C HIS A 36 12.42 12.26 8.21
N PHE A 37 12.37 12.27 9.54
CA PHE A 37 11.13 12.03 10.28
C PHE A 37 10.07 13.08 9.93
N ALA A 38 10.44 14.36 9.90
CA ALA A 38 9.55 15.44 9.50
C ALA A 38 9.08 15.30 8.05
N GLU A 39 9.98 14.98 7.11
CA GLU A 39 9.65 14.77 5.71
C GLU A 39 8.62 13.64 5.53
N TYR A 40 8.86 12.46 6.10
CA TYR A 40 7.94 11.32 6.00
C TYR A 40 6.60 11.55 6.70
N MET A 41 6.60 12.32 7.79
CA MET A 41 5.37 12.73 8.47
C MET A 41 4.53 13.64 7.58
N MET A 42 5.15 14.66 6.97
CA MET A 42 4.46 15.64 6.12
C MET A 42 4.05 15.09 4.76
N HIS A 43 4.67 14.00 4.29
CA HIS A 43 4.37 13.34 3.02
C HIS A 43 3.69 11.97 3.21
N ALA A 44 2.90 11.82 4.28
CA ALA A 44 2.09 10.64 4.52
C ALA A 44 1.27 10.27 3.26
N PRO A 45 1.06 8.97 2.96
CA PRO A 45 0.42 8.53 1.73
C PRO A 45 -1.11 8.69 1.76
N LEU A 46 -1.59 9.91 2.00
CA LEU A 46 -3.00 10.30 2.08
C LEU A 46 -3.28 11.42 1.07
N GLY A 47 -4.39 11.30 0.36
CA GLY A 47 -4.86 12.34 -0.57
C GLY A 47 -6.12 11.92 -1.33
N SER A 48 -6.72 12.87 -2.04
CA SER A 48 -7.93 12.69 -2.84
C SER A 48 -7.63 12.29 -4.29
N LEU A 49 -8.66 11.85 -5.03
CA LEU A 49 -8.54 11.47 -6.44
C LEU A 49 -8.10 12.62 -7.36
N ASN A 50 -8.48 13.86 -7.05
CA ASN A 50 -8.03 15.06 -7.78
C ASN A 50 -6.69 15.61 -7.28
N SER A 51 -5.92 14.79 -6.55
CA SER A 51 -4.57 15.07 -6.06
C SER A 51 -4.44 16.13 -4.97
N VAL A 52 -5.48 16.37 -4.16
CA VAL A 52 -5.34 17.17 -2.93
C VAL A 52 -4.72 16.29 -1.84
N GLY A 53 -3.54 16.67 -1.35
CA GLY A 53 -2.79 15.93 -0.35
C GLY A 53 -3.29 16.17 1.08
N GLY A 54 -3.20 15.12 1.91
CA GLY A 54 -3.58 15.16 3.33
C GLY A 54 -4.88 14.40 3.63
N VAL A 55 -5.51 14.72 4.76
CA VAL A 55 -6.72 14.01 5.21
C VAL A 55 -7.96 14.44 4.41
N VAL A 56 -9.05 13.67 4.50
CA VAL A 56 -10.28 13.91 3.72
C VAL A 56 -10.92 15.29 3.96
N THR A 57 -10.66 15.91 5.12
CA THR A 57 -11.17 17.24 5.47
C THR A 57 -10.19 18.37 5.15
N GLU A 58 -9.06 18.08 4.49
CA GLU A 58 -8.12 19.12 4.08
C GLU A 58 -8.72 20.03 3.01
N ILE A 59 -8.34 21.31 3.08
CA ILE A 59 -8.66 22.28 2.05
C ILE A 59 -7.75 22.06 0.83
N ASN A 60 -8.15 22.58 -0.33
CA ASN A 60 -7.34 22.47 -1.55
C ASN A 60 -6.09 23.37 -1.49
N ALA A 61 -5.01 22.86 -0.89
CA ALA A 61 -3.76 23.59 -0.69
C ALA A 61 -2.54 22.90 -1.32
N ILE A 62 -2.40 21.59 -1.16
CA ILE A 62 -1.20 20.84 -1.59
C ILE A 62 -1.59 19.85 -2.69
N ASN A 63 -0.88 19.91 -3.82
CA ASN A 63 -1.05 18.96 -4.92
C ASN A 63 -0.10 17.76 -4.74
N TYR A 64 -0.54 16.72 -4.02
CA TYR A 64 0.28 15.55 -3.71
C TYR A 64 -0.58 14.29 -3.46
N VAL A 65 -0.22 13.19 -4.12
CA VAL A 65 -0.64 11.82 -3.76
C VAL A 65 0.58 10.93 -3.90
N SER A 66 0.85 10.10 -2.89
CA SER A 66 2.01 9.22 -2.91
C SER A 66 1.96 8.24 -4.09
N PRO A 67 3.06 8.03 -4.83
CA PRO A 67 3.15 6.96 -5.83
C PRO A 67 2.82 5.57 -5.26
N ARG A 68 3.06 5.34 -3.96
CA ARG A 68 2.67 4.09 -3.29
C ARG A 68 1.17 3.86 -3.37
N SER A 69 0.37 4.90 -3.16
CA SER A 69 -1.09 4.84 -3.25
C SER A 69 -1.54 4.54 -4.67
N TRP A 70 -0.99 5.23 -5.67
CA TRP A 70 -1.30 4.98 -7.09
C TRP A 70 -0.94 3.56 -7.55
N LEU A 71 0.24 3.09 -7.19
CA LEU A 71 0.70 1.75 -7.57
C LEU A 71 -0.10 0.66 -6.85
N ALA A 72 -0.32 0.80 -5.54
CA ALA A 72 -1.08 -0.19 -4.78
C ALA A 72 -2.52 -0.33 -5.25
N THR A 73 -3.24 0.80 -5.46
CA THR A 73 -4.64 0.76 -5.90
C THR A 73 -4.79 0.22 -7.31
N SER A 74 -3.93 0.66 -8.25
CA SER A 74 -3.96 0.17 -9.63
C SER A 74 -3.68 -1.32 -9.71
N HIS A 75 -2.64 -1.83 -9.03
CA HIS A 75 -2.30 -3.25 -9.06
C HIS A 75 -3.34 -4.12 -8.34
N PHE A 76 -3.98 -3.61 -7.27
CA PHE A 76 -5.08 -4.32 -6.63
C PHE A 76 -6.27 -4.50 -7.59
N VAL A 77 -6.67 -3.44 -8.28
CA VAL A 77 -7.77 -3.50 -9.27
C VAL A 77 -7.41 -4.43 -10.43
N LEU A 78 -6.20 -4.31 -10.98
CA LEU A 78 -5.73 -5.19 -12.05
C LEU A 78 -5.69 -6.66 -11.61
N GLY A 79 -5.11 -6.93 -10.43
CA GLY A 79 -5.04 -8.29 -9.87
C GLY A 79 -6.42 -8.91 -9.66
N PHE A 80 -7.39 -8.13 -9.17
CA PHE A 80 -8.77 -8.57 -9.03
C PHE A 80 -9.39 -8.98 -10.38
N PHE A 81 -9.27 -8.14 -11.41
CA PHE A 81 -9.84 -8.47 -12.72
C PHE A 81 -9.12 -9.61 -13.44
N LEU A 82 -7.81 -9.77 -13.25
CA LEU A 82 -7.09 -10.96 -13.71
C LEU A 82 -7.60 -12.22 -13.03
N PHE A 83 -7.91 -12.16 -11.74
CA PHE A 83 -8.50 -13.30 -11.02
C PHE A 83 -9.92 -13.62 -11.51
N VAL A 84 -10.78 -12.60 -11.70
CA VAL A 84 -12.11 -12.80 -12.29
C VAL A 84 -12.00 -13.40 -13.70
N GLY A 85 -11.10 -12.89 -14.53
CA GLY A 85 -10.80 -13.44 -15.85
C GLY A 85 -10.32 -14.88 -15.77
N HIS A 86 -9.44 -15.21 -14.83
CA HIS A 86 -8.98 -16.57 -14.59
C HIS A 86 -10.14 -17.53 -14.27
N LEU A 87 -11.02 -17.17 -13.33
CA LEU A 87 -12.17 -17.99 -12.97
C LEU A 87 -13.11 -18.19 -14.17
N TRP A 88 -13.42 -17.11 -14.88
CA TRP A 88 -14.28 -17.15 -16.06
C TRP A 88 -13.70 -18.06 -17.15
N HIS A 89 -12.45 -17.83 -17.54
CA HIS A 89 -11.81 -18.59 -18.62
C HIS A 89 -11.56 -20.05 -18.23
N THR A 90 -11.20 -20.33 -16.98
CA THR A 90 -11.01 -21.70 -16.49
C THR A 90 -12.34 -22.47 -16.48
N GLY A 91 -13.41 -21.83 -16.00
CA GLY A 91 -14.76 -22.42 -16.03
C GLY A 91 -15.20 -22.71 -17.46
N ARG A 92 -15.12 -21.72 -18.35
CA ARG A 92 -15.48 -21.88 -19.77
C ARG A 92 -14.66 -22.97 -20.46
N ALA A 93 -13.34 -23.01 -20.24
CA ALA A 93 -12.47 -24.02 -20.85
C ALA A 93 -12.85 -25.44 -20.40
N ARG A 94 -13.16 -25.63 -19.12
CA ARG A 94 -13.61 -26.92 -18.58
C ARG A 94 -14.93 -27.37 -19.19
N VAL A 95 -15.91 -26.48 -19.23
CA VAL A 95 -17.24 -26.78 -19.76
C VAL A 95 -17.17 -27.04 -21.27
N ALA A 96 -16.32 -26.31 -22.00
CA ALA A 96 -16.09 -26.55 -23.44
C ALA A 96 -15.42 -27.89 -23.70
N ALA A 97 -14.45 -28.29 -22.87
CA ALA A 97 -13.83 -29.61 -22.95
C ALA A 97 -14.84 -30.75 -22.67
N ALA A 98 -15.87 -30.48 -21.87
CA ALA A 98 -16.95 -31.42 -21.58
C ALA A 98 -18.12 -31.36 -22.59
N GLY A 99 -18.12 -30.41 -23.53
CA GLY A 99 -19.03 -30.34 -24.67
C GLY A 99 -20.39 -29.70 -24.44
N PHE A 100 -20.61 -28.99 -23.33
CA PHE A 100 -21.89 -28.34 -22.99
C PHE A 100 -21.78 -26.84 -22.68
N GLU A 101 -20.77 -26.16 -23.25
CA GLU A 101 -20.54 -24.72 -23.04
C GLU A 101 -21.59 -23.82 -23.69
N LYS A 102 -22.38 -24.38 -24.61
CA LYS A 102 -23.44 -23.66 -25.33
C LYS A 102 -24.84 -23.89 -24.76
N GLY A 103 -24.97 -24.71 -23.72
CA GLY A 103 -26.26 -25.06 -23.13
C GLY A 103 -26.37 -26.55 -22.83
N ILE A 104 -27.47 -26.92 -22.19
CA ILE A 104 -27.82 -28.31 -21.87
C ILE A 104 -28.68 -28.84 -23.03
N ASP A 105 -28.48 -30.10 -23.40
CA ASP A 105 -29.34 -30.78 -24.35
C ASP A 105 -30.74 -31.03 -23.74
N CYS A 106 -31.79 -30.85 -24.52
CA CYS A 106 -33.17 -30.91 -24.03
C CYS A 106 -33.84 -32.28 -24.24
N ASP A 107 -33.14 -33.21 -24.89
CA ASP A 107 -33.61 -34.55 -25.23
C ASP A 107 -33.25 -35.61 -24.18
#